data_AF-A0A6N2L9M7-F1
#
_entry.id   AF-A0A6N2L9M7-F1
#
_cell.length_a   1.000
_cell.length_b   1.000
_cell.length_c   1.000
_cell.angle_alpha   90.00
_cell.angle_beta   90.00
_cell.angle_gamma   90.00
#
_symmetry.space_group_name_H-M   'P 1'
#
loop_
_entity.id
_entity.type
_entity.pdbx_description
1 polymer ?
#
loop_
_entity_poly.entity_id
_entity_poly.type
_entity_poly.pdbx_seq_one_letter_code
_entity_poly.pdbx_strand_id
1 'polypeptide(L)'
;MRESPFLIYQSFFRTKSCLSVSLTRYAWTQLRYWTFAYFINYKFEILSSPSAIFLDVVAITALIIYVTRVALGYKQTWDRYQLLVNKTLYEKTLASGFGSVHFLLDASEQQQYKEAILAYAILLKDTNGQFLLQVTCHRNVGDDCERFLYDVFKVKVEMPVEEAMNTLVRLGLVTETPIGGRRTRLQVVPCEKAHEILKERWNSLLC
;
A
#
# COMPACT_ATOMS: atom_id res chain seq x y z
N MET A 1 -7.03 75.52 27.29
CA MET A 1 -7.81 74.87 26.21
C MET A 1 -7.22 75.25 24.87
N ARG A 2 -6.41 74.40 24.27
CA ARG A 2 -5.91 74.59 22.90
C ARG A 2 -5.88 73.21 22.27
N GLU A 3 -6.99 72.87 21.61
CA GLU A 3 -7.10 71.61 20.87
C GLU A 3 -6.02 71.58 19.79
N SER A 4 -5.26 70.50 19.77
CA SER A 4 -4.14 70.29 18.86
C SER A 4 -4.66 70.07 17.43
N PRO A 5 -4.18 70.82 16.42
CA PRO A 5 -4.69 70.84 15.04
C PRO A 5 -4.54 69.51 14.27
N PHE A 6 -3.94 68.49 14.89
CA PHE A 6 -3.70 67.18 14.30
C PHE A 6 -4.95 66.29 14.24
N LEU A 7 -5.89 66.39 15.19
CA LEU A 7 -7.11 65.56 15.23
C LEU A 7 -8.16 65.99 14.20
N ILE A 8 -8.17 67.26 13.80
CA ILE A 8 -9.08 67.80 12.78
C ILE A 8 -8.68 67.30 11.38
N TYR A 9 -7.38 67.20 11.09
CA TYR A 9 -6.91 66.69 9.80
C TYR A 9 -7.23 65.20 9.61
N GLN A 10 -7.10 64.39 10.66
CA GLN A 10 -7.29 62.94 10.56
C GLN A 10 -8.78 62.55 10.46
N SER A 11 -9.67 63.31 11.10
CA SER A 11 -11.13 63.13 10.98
C SER A 11 -11.65 63.57 9.60
N PHE A 12 -11.10 64.65 9.03
CA PHE A 12 -11.43 65.13 7.68
C PHE A 12 -10.95 64.17 6.57
N PHE A 13 -9.75 63.58 6.70
CA PHE A 13 -9.26 62.58 5.74
C PHE A 13 -10.11 61.30 5.78
N ARG A 14 -10.50 60.84 6.98
CA ARG A 14 -11.32 59.64 7.14
C ARG A 14 -12.76 59.82 6.60
N THR A 15 -13.35 61.00 6.72
CA THR A 15 -14.67 61.30 6.15
C THR A 15 -14.64 61.43 4.62
N LYS A 16 -13.60 62.06 4.05
CA LYS A 16 -13.46 62.13 2.57
C LYS A 16 -13.22 60.76 1.92
N SER A 17 -12.45 59.89 2.56
CA SER A 17 -12.24 58.51 2.07
C SER A 17 -13.52 57.67 2.10
N CYS A 18 -14.34 57.80 3.14
CA CYS A 18 -15.60 57.04 3.26
C CYS A 18 -16.67 57.52 2.26
N LEU A 19 -16.74 58.84 2.02
CA LEU A 19 -17.67 59.45 1.05
C LEU A 19 -17.31 59.11 -0.40
N SER A 20 -16.01 58.97 -0.72
CA SER A 20 -15.53 58.56 -2.04
C SER A 20 -15.82 57.08 -2.34
N VAL A 21 -15.70 56.21 -1.32
CA VAL A 21 -16.00 54.77 -1.45
C VAL A 21 -17.51 54.51 -1.58
N SER A 22 -18.36 55.29 -0.91
CA SER A 22 -19.81 55.17 -1.09
C SER A 22 -20.26 55.70 -2.46
N LEU A 23 -19.75 56.85 -2.92
CA LEU A 23 -20.05 57.40 -4.24
C LEU A 23 -19.67 56.44 -5.38
N THR A 24 -18.51 55.78 -5.27
CA THR A 24 -18.07 54.79 -6.27
C THR A 24 -18.99 53.57 -6.29
N ARG A 25 -19.38 53.02 -5.14
CA ARG A 25 -20.35 51.91 -5.11
C ARG A 25 -21.71 52.28 -5.70
N TYR A 26 -22.22 53.48 -5.43
CA TYR A 26 -23.47 53.96 -6.03
C TYR A 26 -23.34 54.19 -7.54
N ALA A 27 -22.20 54.71 -8.00
CA ALA A 27 -21.94 54.86 -9.43
C ALA A 27 -21.85 53.50 -10.14
N TRP A 28 -21.18 52.51 -9.55
CA TRP A 28 -21.07 51.16 -10.12
C TRP A 28 -22.41 50.42 -10.14
N THR A 29 -23.26 50.56 -9.12
CA THR A 29 -24.60 49.97 -9.14
C THR A 29 -25.51 50.65 -10.16
N GLN A 30 -25.46 51.98 -10.27
CA GLN A 30 -26.19 52.74 -11.30
C GLN A 30 -25.73 52.39 -12.71
N LEU A 31 -24.41 52.29 -12.95
CA LEU A 31 -23.87 51.90 -14.25
C LEU A 31 -24.33 50.48 -14.64
N ARG A 32 -24.36 49.56 -13.67
CA ARG A 32 -24.87 48.19 -13.87
C ARG A 32 -26.37 48.17 -14.19
N TYR A 33 -27.16 49.01 -13.54
CA TYR A 33 -28.59 49.12 -13.83
C TYR A 33 -28.86 49.76 -15.19
N TRP A 34 -28.09 50.78 -15.57
CA TRP A 34 -28.19 51.42 -16.88
C TRP A 34 -27.78 50.50 -18.02
N THR A 35 -26.70 49.73 -17.86
CA THR A 35 -26.27 48.76 -18.88
C THR A 35 -27.25 47.60 -19.00
N PHE A 36 -27.79 47.11 -17.87
CA PHE A 36 -28.83 46.08 -17.89
C PHE A 36 -30.13 46.60 -18.53
N ALA A 37 -30.58 47.81 -18.18
CA ALA A 37 -31.76 48.42 -18.80
C ALA A 37 -31.54 48.67 -20.30
N TYR A 38 -30.37 49.15 -20.72
CA TYR A 38 -30.00 49.32 -22.12
C TYR A 38 -29.98 47.98 -22.87
N PHE A 39 -29.41 46.93 -22.25
CA PHE A 39 -29.38 45.59 -22.84
C PHE A 39 -30.78 44.99 -23.00
N ILE A 40 -31.66 45.16 -22.00
CA ILE A 40 -33.06 44.70 -22.05
C ILE A 40 -33.86 45.50 -23.08
N ASN A 41 -33.68 46.83 -23.15
CA ASN A 41 -34.35 47.68 -24.14
C ASN A 41 -33.89 47.34 -25.58
N TYR A 42 -32.59 47.18 -25.79
CA TYR A 42 -32.00 46.73 -27.07
C TYR A 42 -32.50 45.34 -27.49
N LYS A 43 -32.56 44.37 -26.55
CA LYS A 43 -33.13 43.04 -26.82
C LYS A 43 -34.62 43.13 -27.16
N PHE A 44 -35.39 44.02 -26.52
CA PHE A 44 -36.84 44.19 -26.76
C PHE A 44 -37.15 44.83 -28.12
N GLU A 45 -36.36 45.82 -28.55
CA GLU A 45 -36.48 46.46 -29.87
C GLU A 45 -36.14 45.47 -31.00
N ILE A 46 -35.13 44.63 -30.79
CA ILE A 46 -34.79 43.50 -31.68
C ILE A 46 -35.85 42.39 -31.68
N LEU A 47 -36.47 42.12 -30.53
CA LEU A 47 -37.49 41.06 -30.39
C LEU A 47 -38.82 41.40 -31.09
N SER A 48 -39.01 42.67 -31.46
CA SER A 48 -40.22 43.14 -32.14
C SER A 48 -40.30 42.68 -33.61
N SER A 49 -39.18 42.26 -34.20
CA SER A 49 -39.15 41.69 -35.55
C SER A 49 -39.10 40.16 -35.52
N PRO A 50 -40.05 39.45 -36.19
CA PRO A 50 -40.09 37.99 -36.21
C PRO A 50 -38.78 37.33 -36.67
N SER A 51 -38.04 37.96 -37.59
CA SER A 51 -36.80 37.41 -38.17
C SER A 51 -35.64 37.33 -37.17
N ALA A 52 -35.58 38.21 -36.18
CA ALA A 52 -34.47 38.24 -35.23
C ALA A 52 -34.56 37.12 -34.18
N ILE A 53 -35.78 36.71 -33.82
CA ILE A 53 -36.02 35.56 -32.93
C ILE A 53 -35.49 34.28 -33.57
N PHE A 54 -35.72 34.07 -34.87
CA PHE A 54 -35.20 32.92 -35.59
C PHE A 54 -33.66 32.87 -35.59
N LEU A 55 -33.01 34.02 -35.80
CA LEU A 55 -31.55 34.09 -35.76
C LEU A 55 -30.98 33.78 -34.38
N ASP A 56 -31.63 34.25 -33.31
CA ASP A 56 -31.22 33.97 -31.93
C ASP A 56 -31.38 32.46 -31.60
N VAL A 57 -32.48 31.84 -32.03
CA VAL A 57 -32.69 30.39 -31.86
C VAL A 57 -31.64 29.56 -32.61
N VAL A 58 -31.29 29.95 -33.83
CA VAL A 58 -30.25 29.29 -34.62
C VAL A 58 -28.88 29.46 -33.96
N ALA A 59 -28.55 30.66 -33.48
CA ALA A 59 -27.29 30.94 -32.79
C ALA A 59 -27.17 30.14 -31.48
N ILE A 60 -28.23 30.08 -30.67
CA ILE A 60 -28.27 29.30 -29.43
C ILE A 60 -28.13 27.81 -29.73
N THR A 61 -28.81 27.31 -30.77
CA THR A 61 -28.71 25.90 -31.18
C THR A 61 -27.29 25.54 -31.63
N ALA A 62 -26.64 26.40 -32.42
CA ALA A 62 -25.25 26.21 -32.83
C ALA A 62 -24.29 26.21 -31.62
N LEU A 63 -24.53 27.09 -30.63
CA LEU A 63 -23.75 27.14 -29.40
C LEU A 63 -23.90 25.86 -28.58
N ILE A 64 -25.12 25.35 -28.42
CA ILE A 64 -25.39 24.10 -27.70
C ILE A 64 -24.66 22.93 -28.37
N ILE A 65 -24.79 22.80 -29.70
CA ILE A 65 -24.12 21.74 -30.47
C ILE A 65 -22.60 21.81 -30.28
N TYR A 66 -22.00 23.01 -30.34
CA TYR A 66 -20.57 23.18 -30.14
C TYR A 66 -20.12 22.75 -28.74
N VAL A 67 -20.82 23.19 -27.68
CA VAL A 67 -20.51 22.84 -26.29
C VAL A 67 -20.63 21.33 -26.07
N THR A 68 -21.68 20.70 -26.58
CA THR A 68 -21.87 19.24 -26.47
C THR A 68 -20.73 18.47 -27.14
N ARG A 69 -20.27 18.89 -28.33
CA ARG A 69 -19.15 18.25 -29.03
C ARG A 69 -17.86 18.31 -28.20
N VAL A 70 -17.54 19.47 -27.63
CA VAL A 70 -16.37 19.65 -26.77
C VAL A 70 -16.47 18.80 -25.49
N ALA A 71 -17.64 18.79 -24.86
CA ALA A 71 -17.86 18.01 -23.64
C ALA A 71 -17.76 16.49 -23.89
N LEU A 72 -18.33 15.99 -24.99
CA LEU A 72 -18.25 14.57 -25.35
C LEU A 72 -16.80 14.13 -25.64
N GLY A 73 -16.01 14.95 -26.34
CA GLY A 73 -14.59 14.67 -26.57
C GLY A 73 -13.77 14.64 -25.27
N TYR A 74 -14.07 15.57 -24.36
CA TYR A 74 -13.45 15.58 -23.03
C TYR A 74 -13.81 14.31 -22.26
N LYS A 75 -15.10 13.95 -22.16
CA LYS A 75 -15.57 12.74 -21.45
C LYS A 75 -14.90 11.46 -21.95
N GLN A 76 -14.83 11.24 -23.27
CA GLN A 76 -14.18 10.05 -23.85
C GLN A 76 -12.70 9.94 -23.45
N THR A 77 -12.00 11.08 -23.42
CA THR A 77 -10.57 11.09 -23.08
C THR A 77 -10.38 10.84 -21.58
N TRP A 78 -11.23 11.42 -20.73
CA TRP A 78 -11.20 11.20 -19.28
C TRP A 78 -11.49 9.76 -18.87
N ASP A 79 -12.51 9.13 -19.46
CA ASP A 79 -12.86 7.74 -19.17
C ASP A 79 -11.70 6.80 -19.58
N ARG A 80 -11.08 7.08 -20.73
CA ARG A 80 -9.88 6.36 -21.16
C ARG A 80 -8.72 6.54 -20.19
N TYR A 81 -8.42 7.77 -19.75
CA TYR A 81 -7.35 8.01 -18.78
C TYR A 81 -7.61 7.30 -17.44
N GLN A 82 -8.83 7.33 -16.93
CA GLN A 82 -9.20 6.62 -15.70
C GLN A 82 -8.99 5.10 -15.83
N LEU A 83 -9.35 4.52 -16.97
CA LEU A 83 -9.19 3.10 -17.22
C LEU A 83 -7.70 2.71 -17.35
N LEU A 84 -6.89 3.52 -18.01
CA LEU A 84 -5.44 3.29 -18.14
C LEU A 84 -4.71 3.45 -16.80
N VAL A 85 -5.03 4.47 -16.02
CA VAL A 85 -4.41 4.70 -14.70
C VAL A 85 -4.77 3.57 -13.75
N ASN A 86 -6.03 3.15 -13.68
CA ASN A 86 -6.42 2.02 -12.83
C ASN A 86 -5.74 0.72 -13.25
N LYS A 87 -5.67 0.43 -14.56
CA LYS A 87 -4.99 -0.76 -15.06
C LYS A 87 -3.48 -0.75 -14.74
N THR A 88 -2.81 0.38 -14.96
CA THR A 88 -1.37 0.52 -14.65
C THR A 88 -1.08 0.46 -13.15
N LEU A 89 -1.93 1.03 -12.30
CA LEU A 89 -1.82 0.92 -10.84
C LEU A 89 -2.05 -0.53 -10.37
N TYR A 90 -3.02 -1.22 -10.99
CA TYR A 90 -3.30 -2.62 -10.69
C TYR A 90 -2.15 -3.54 -11.10
N GLU A 91 -1.60 -3.36 -12.31
CA GLU A 91 -0.43 -4.10 -12.79
C GLU A 91 0.82 -3.81 -11.94
N LYS A 92 1.05 -2.55 -11.52
CA LYS A 92 2.15 -2.20 -10.61
C LYS A 92 1.97 -2.79 -9.22
N THR A 93 0.75 -2.80 -8.68
CA THR A 93 0.47 -3.40 -7.37
C THR A 93 0.61 -4.91 -7.41
N LEU A 94 0.15 -5.56 -8.47
CA LEU A 94 0.35 -6.99 -8.68
C LEU A 94 1.83 -7.34 -8.81
N ALA A 95 2.59 -6.60 -9.62
CA ALA A 95 4.03 -6.82 -9.78
C ALA A 95 4.81 -6.56 -8.48
N SER A 96 4.44 -5.51 -7.74
CA SER A 96 5.08 -5.15 -6.47
C SER A 96 4.71 -6.11 -5.34
N GLY A 97 3.46 -6.55 -5.26
CA GLY A 97 2.96 -7.42 -4.19
C GLY A 97 3.38 -8.88 -4.36
N PHE A 98 3.46 -9.36 -5.60
CA PHE A 98 3.89 -10.74 -5.87
C PHE A 98 5.37 -10.95 -5.53
N GLY A 99 6.23 -9.96 -5.82
CA GLY A 99 7.64 -9.99 -5.43
C GLY A 99 7.85 -10.06 -3.92
N SER A 100 7.08 -9.30 -3.13
CA SER A 100 7.18 -9.34 -1.67
C SER A 100 6.66 -10.64 -1.07
N VAL A 101 5.58 -11.22 -1.61
CA VAL A 101 5.06 -12.52 -1.12
C VAL A 101 6.03 -13.64 -1.45
N HIS A 102 6.59 -13.67 -2.66
CA HIS A 102 7.60 -14.65 -3.04
C HIS A 102 8.87 -14.51 -2.19
N PHE A 103 9.29 -13.29 -1.88
CA PHE A 103 10.42 -13.05 -0.99
C PHE A 103 10.15 -13.57 0.44
N LEU A 104 8.97 -13.30 0.99
CA LEU A 104 8.60 -13.79 2.33
C LEU A 104 8.48 -15.32 2.36
N LEU A 105 7.94 -15.93 1.30
CA LEU A 105 7.85 -17.38 1.19
C LEU A 105 9.24 -18.02 1.13
N ASP A 106 10.13 -17.52 0.27
CA ASP A 106 11.52 -18.01 0.17
C ASP A 106 12.29 -17.79 1.48
N ALA A 107 12.13 -16.64 2.13
CA ALA A 107 12.74 -16.37 3.43
C ALA A 107 12.21 -17.31 4.52
N SER A 108 10.91 -17.61 4.53
CA SER A 108 10.29 -18.55 5.48
C SER A 108 10.79 -19.97 5.26
N GLU A 109 10.87 -20.44 4.01
CA GLU A 109 11.39 -21.76 3.68
C GLU A 109 12.87 -21.89 4.07
N GLN A 110 13.71 -20.90 3.74
CA GLN A 110 15.11 -20.87 4.15
C GLN A 110 15.27 -20.87 5.67
N GLN A 111 14.37 -20.21 6.39
CA GLN A 111 14.37 -20.21 7.85
C GLN A 111 14.07 -21.61 8.40
N GLN A 112 13.04 -22.29 7.88
CA GLN A 112 12.70 -23.66 8.31
C GLN A 112 13.86 -24.64 8.11
N TYR A 113 14.61 -24.56 7.01
CA TYR A 113 15.77 -25.44 6.79
C TYR A 113 16.92 -25.17 7.75
N LYS A 114 17.20 -23.89 8.07
CA LYS A 114 18.24 -23.54 9.05
C LYS A 114 17.90 -24.08 10.43
N GLU A 115 16.64 -23.98 10.82
CA GLU A 115 16.13 -24.51 12.08
C GLU A 115 16.26 -26.05 12.13
N ALA A 116 15.88 -26.75 11.06
CA ALA A 116 16.04 -28.20 10.97
C ALA A 116 17.52 -28.65 11.07
N ILE A 117 18.43 -27.97 10.37
CA ILE A 117 19.87 -28.28 10.40
C ILE A 117 20.45 -28.04 11.80
N LEU A 118 20.06 -26.95 12.46
CA LEU A 118 20.50 -26.64 13.82
C LEU A 118 20.05 -27.73 14.81
N ALA A 119 18.79 -28.13 14.74
CA ALA A 119 18.25 -29.22 15.55
C ALA A 119 19.02 -30.53 15.30
N TYR A 120 19.29 -30.88 14.03
CA TYR A 120 20.08 -32.05 13.68
C TYR A 120 21.51 -32.01 14.25
N ALA A 121 22.18 -30.87 14.19
CA ALA A 121 23.55 -30.71 14.70
C ALA A 121 23.62 -30.91 16.22
N ILE A 122 22.63 -30.41 16.97
CA ILE A 122 22.56 -30.56 18.43
C ILE A 122 22.23 -32.00 18.81
N LEU A 123 21.27 -32.63 18.11
CA LEU A 123 20.96 -34.05 18.26
C LEU A 123 22.19 -34.94 18.03
N LEU A 124 23.01 -34.61 17.02
CA LEU A 124 24.24 -35.35 16.73
C LEU A 124 25.32 -35.11 17.80
N LYS A 125 25.46 -33.87 18.30
CA LYS A 125 26.41 -33.52 19.36
C LYS A 125 26.13 -34.30 20.65
N ASP A 126 24.87 -34.44 21.03
CA ASP A 126 24.47 -35.22 22.22
C ASP A 126 24.63 -36.73 22.01
N THR A 127 24.56 -37.21 20.77
CA THR A 127 24.71 -38.64 20.42
C THR A 127 26.17 -39.13 20.56
N ASN A 128 27.17 -38.24 20.50
CA ASN A 128 28.59 -38.61 20.71
C ASN A 128 28.89 -39.12 22.13
N GLY A 129 27.95 -39.02 23.08
CA GLY A 129 28.09 -39.52 24.46
C GLY A 129 27.27 -40.77 24.80
N GLN A 130 26.26 -41.14 24.01
CA GLN A 130 25.43 -42.34 24.22
C GLN A 130 24.52 -42.59 23.00
N PHE A 131 24.61 -43.79 22.42
CA PHE A 131 23.87 -44.29 21.26
C PHE A 131 22.33 -44.45 21.46
N LEU A 132 21.75 -43.73 22.42
CA LEU A 132 20.38 -43.91 22.85
C LEU A 132 19.77 -42.60 23.33
N LEU A 133 19.34 -41.78 22.37
CA LEU A 133 18.45 -40.67 22.66
C LEU A 133 17.08 -41.25 23.05
N GLN A 134 16.92 -41.58 24.33
CA GLN A 134 15.60 -41.75 24.93
C GLN A 134 14.99 -40.36 25.05
N VAL A 135 14.40 -39.88 23.95
CA VAL A 135 13.74 -38.56 23.88
C VAL A 135 12.58 -38.57 24.83
N THR A 136 12.85 -38.11 26.05
CA THR A 136 11.82 -38.04 27.07
C THR A 136 11.08 -36.71 26.96
N CYS A 137 11.65 -35.68 26.32
CA CYS A 137 10.98 -34.38 26.16
C CYS A 137 11.49 -33.63 24.91
N HIS A 138 10.61 -33.37 23.93
CA HIS A 138 10.86 -32.41 22.83
C HIS A 138 11.32 -31.02 23.31
N ARG A 139 10.95 -30.64 24.53
CA ARG A 139 11.28 -29.35 25.15
C ARG A 139 12.78 -29.17 25.42
N ASN A 140 13.47 -30.20 25.89
CA ASN A 140 14.86 -30.05 26.32
C ASN A 140 15.80 -29.75 25.14
N VAL A 141 15.54 -30.37 23.98
CA VAL A 141 16.32 -30.12 22.75
C VAL A 141 16.12 -28.68 22.26
N GLY A 142 14.94 -28.11 22.46
CA GLY A 142 14.65 -26.70 22.14
C GLY A 142 15.45 -25.75 22.99
N ASP A 143 15.40 -25.92 24.30
CA ASP A 143 16.12 -25.09 25.25
C ASP A 143 17.64 -25.11 24.97
N ASP A 144 18.18 -26.27 24.60
CA ASP A 144 19.59 -26.43 24.22
C ASP A 144 19.92 -25.73 22.88
N CYS A 145 18.99 -25.73 21.91
CA CYS A 145 19.11 -24.95 20.67
C CYS A 145 19.12 -23.45 20.93
N GLU A 146 18.17 -22.96 21.73
CA GLU A 146 18.06 -21.55 22.07
C GLU A 146 19.29 -21.07 22.85
N ARG A 147 19.77 -21.90 23.78
CA ARG A 147 20.97 -21.62 24.54
C ARG A 147 22.21 -21.59 23.67
N PHE A 148 22.36 -22.52 22.72
CA PHE A 148 23.46 -22.51 21.76
C PHE A 148 23.45 -21.25 20.89
N LEU A 149 22.28 -20.88 20.38
CA LEU A 149 22.13 -19.69 19.53
C LEU A 149 22.40 -18.40 20.31
N TYR A 150 21.95 -18.31 21.56
CA TYR A 150 22.24 -17.19 22.43
C TYR A 150 23.73 -17.12 22.79
N ASP A 151 24.40 -18.25 23.02
CA ASP A 151 25.81 -18.22 23.39
C ASP A 151 26.70 -17.78 22.23
N VAL A 152 26.49 -18.36 21.04
CA VAL A 152 27.31 -18.11 19.85
C VAL A 152 26.97 -16.78 19.17
N PHE A 153 25.68 -16.48 19.01
CA PHE A 153 25.22 -15.34 18.21
C PHE A 153 24.63 -14.20 19.04
N LYS A 154 24.41 -14.40 20.35
CA LYS A 154 23.76 -13.41 21.25
C LYS A 154 22.35 -13.00 20.79
N VAL A 155 21.68 -13.88 20.04
CA VAL A 155 20.30 -13.68 19.59
C VAL A 155 19.37 -14.55 20.43
N LYS A 156 18.31 -13.95 20.97
CA LYS A 156 17.21 -14.68 21.61
C LYS A 156 16.18 -15.01 20.54
N VAL A 157 16.03 -16.29 20.21
CA VAL A 157 15.05 -16.80 19.24
C VAL A 157 14.25 -17.89 19.94
N GLU A 158 12.96 -17.96 19.67
CA GLU A 158 12.09 -19.06 20.09
C GLU A 158 12.11 -20.13 19.00
N MET A 159 12.57 -21.33 19.34
CA MET A 159 12.85 -22.39 18.36
C MET A 159 11.65 -23.32 18.19
N PRO A 160 11.05 -23.47 16.98
CA PRO A 160 9.95 -24.41 16.74
C PRO A 160 10.47 -25.85 16.58
N VAL A 161 10.84 -26.48 17.69
CA VAL A 161 11.46 -27.82 17.71
C VAL A 161 10.57 -28.88 17.06
N GLU A 162 9.26 -28.83 17.28
CA GLU A 162 8.33 -29.83 16.73
C GLU A 162 8.31 -29.82 15.19
N GLU A 163 8.27 -28.63 14.58
CA GLU A 163 8.30 -28.47 13.13
C GLU A 163 9.66 -28.85 12.54
N ALA A 164 10.75 -28.48 13.22
CA ALA A 164 12.11 -28.87 12.83
C ALA A 164 12.28 -30.40 12.86
N MET A 165 11.82 -31.06 13.92
CA MET A 165 11.87 -32.52 14.06
C MET A 165 11.02 -33.23 13.02
N ASN A 166 9.80 -32.77 12.77
CA ASN A 166 8.94 -33.31 11.73
C ASN A 166 9.60 -33.17 10.34
N THR A 167 10.25 -32.04 10.09
CA THR A 167 11.02 -31.82 8.86
C THR A 167 12.19 -32.79 8.74
N LEU A 168 12.92 -33.07 9.83
CA LEU A 168 14.02 -34.04 9.84
C LEU A 168 13.55 -35.49 9.62
N VAL A 169 12.43 -35.88 10.22
CA VAL A 169 11.78 -37.18 9.98
C VAL A 169 11.33 -37.27 8.52
N ARG A 170 10.70 -36.22 8.00
CA ARG A 170 10.29 -36.13 6.58
C ARG A 170 11.49 -36.22 5.64
N LEU A 171 12.65 -35.68 6.03
CA LEU A 171 13.92 -35.78 5.30
C LEU A 171 14.61 -37.15 5.42
N GLY A 172 14.17 -38.02 6.33
CA GLY A 172 14.77 -39.33 6.58
C GLY A 172 16.05 -39.28 7.44
N LEU A 173 16.30 -38.15 8.10
CA LEU A 173 17.49 -37.92 8.94
C LEU A 173 17.30 -38.40 10.38
N VAL A 174 16.04 -38.54 10.80
CA VAL A 174 15.65 -39.05 12.11
C VAL A 174 14.61 -40.14 11.90
N THR A 175 14.83 -41.30 12.52
CA THR A 175 13.88 -42.42 12.47
C THR A 175 13.22 -42.58 13.83
N GLU A 176 11.89 -42.56 13.83
CA GLU A 176 11.08 -42.84 15.01
C GLU A 176 10.86 -44.35 15.12
N THR A 177 11.43 -44.97 16.15
CA THR A 177 11.17 -46.38 16.46
C THR A 177 10.25 -46.47 17.68
N PRO A 178 9.04 -47.03 17.55
CA PRO A 178 8.18 -47.26 18.70
C PRO A 178 8.77 -48.40 19.53
N ILE A 179 9.18 -48.10 20.76
CA ILE A 179 9.56 -49.12 21.74
C ILE A 179 8.38 -49.28 22.68
N GLY A 180 7.76 -50.47 22.68
CA GLY A 180 6.51 -50.81 23.37
C GLY A 180 6.16 -49.94 24.58
N GLY A 181 5.09 -49.15 24.44
CA GLY A 181 4.65 -48.12 25.38
C GLY A 181 4.64 -46.71 24.76
N ARG A 182 4.24 -45.70 25.54
CA ARG A 182 4.12 -44.26 25.16
C ARG A 182 5.47 -43.57 24.86
N ARG A 183 6.55 -44.31 24.60
CA ARG A 183 7.92 -43.77 24.43
C ARG A 183 8.44 -44.09 23.03
N THR A 184 8.69 -43.04 22.26
CA THR A 184 9.31 -43.13 20.93
C THR A 184 10.81 -42.97 21.07
N ARG A 185 11.60 -43.93 20.56
CA ARG A 185 13.05 -43.77 20.48
C ARG A 185 13.38 -43.13 19.15
N LEU A 186 13.97 -41.93 19.22
CA LEU A 186 14.47 -41.22 18.04
C LEU A 186 15.91 -41.67 17.80
N GLN A 187 16.15 -42.27 16.64
CA GLN A 187 17.49 -42.60 16.19
C GLN A 187 17.91 -41.57 15.14
N VAL A 188 18.99 -40.85 15.42
CA VAL A 188 19.59 -39.88 14.49
C VAL A 188 20.51 -40.64 13.54
N VAL A 189 20.39 -40.36 12.25
CA VAL A 189 21.27 -40.92 11.22
C VAL A 189 22.61 -40.17 11.26
N PRO A 190 23.78 -40.85 11.26
CA PRO A 190 25.08 -40.18 11.22
C PRO A 190 25.30 -39.42 9.90
N CYS A 191 26.14 -38.38 9.92
CA CYS A 191 26.35 -37.47 8.79
C CYS A 191 26.64 -38.15 7.44
N GLU A 192 27.41 -39.24 7.42
CA GLU A 192 27.75 -39.95 6.18
C GLU A 192 26.51 -40.57 5.52
N LYS A 193 25.70 -41.29 6.30
CA LYS A 193 24.44 -41.88 5.82
C LYS A 193 23.39 -40.81 5.51
N ALA A 194 23.36 -39.73 6.29
CA ALA A 194 22.48 -38.59 6.05
C ALA A 194 22.74 -37.95 4.66
N HIS A 195 24.01 -37.79 4.29
CA HIS A 195 24.37 -37.26 2.97
C HIS A 195 23.93 -38.19 1.83
N GLU A 196 24.10 -39.50 1.97
CA GLU A 196 23.66 -40.48 0.97
C GLU A 196 22.14 -40.43 0.76
N ILE A 197 21.36 -40.40 1.85
CA ILE A 197 19.90 -40.30 1.80
C ILE A 197 19.45 -39.02 1.08
N LEU A 198 20.05 -37.89 1.43
CA LEU A 198 19.72 -36.60 0.79
C LEU A 198 20.11 -36.59 -0.69
N LYS A 199 21.26 -37.17 -1.04
CA LYS A 199 21.74 -37.27 -2.42
C LYS A 199 20.84 -38.16 -3.27
N GLU A 200 20.44 -39.31 -2.76
CA GLU A 200 19.52 -40.21 -3.46
C GLU A 200 18.17 -39.54 -3.71
N ARG A 201 17.64 -38.85 -2.69
CA ARG A 201 16.40 -38.08 -2.83
C ARG A 201 16.51 -36.94 -3.83
N TRP A 202 17.61 -36.20 -3.81
CA TRP A 202 17.86 -35.13 -4.78
C TRP A 202 17.91 -35.66 -6.22
N ASN A 203 18.61 -36.77 -6.42
CA ASN A 203 18.68 -37.43 -7.73
C ASN A 203 17.29 -37.89 -8.21
N SER A 204 16.40 -38.32 -7.30
CA SER A 204 15.03 -38.72 -7.65
C SER A 204 14.13 -37.57 -8.13
N LEU A 205 14.44 -36.33 -7.75
CA LEU A 205 13.67 -35.13 -8.14
C LEU A 205 14.13 -34.53 -9.48
N LEU A 206 15.35 -34.85 -9.91
CA LEU A 206 15.94 -34.36 -11.16
C LEU A 206 15.69 -35.30 -12.37
N CYS A 207 15.03 -36.43 -12.15
CA CYS A 207 14.57 -37.35 -13.20
C CYS A 207 13.12 -37.06 -13.60
#